data_AF-A0A929Q1K6-F1
#
_entry.id   AF-A0A929Q1K6-F1
#
_cell.length_a   1.000
_cell.length_b   1.000
_cell.length_c   1.000
_cell.angle_alpha   90.00
_cell.angle_beta   90.00
_cell.angle_gamma   90.00
#
_symmetry.space_group_name_H-M   'P 1'
#
loop_
_entity.id
_entity.type
_entity.pdbx_description
1 polymer ?
#
loop_
_entity_poly.entity_id
_entity_poly.type
_entity_poly.pdbx_seq_one_letter_code
_entity_poly.pdbx_strand_id
1 'polypeptide(L)' 'MEPVIIDRVSSVELWTAIQCAEFSGTARGTFTSYAGRGRAPKPVTKFHGLTLWNSDDIKQWQEKRTAQRG' A
#
# COMPACT_ATOMS: atom_id res chain seq x y z
N MET A 1 -18.05 10.18 -5.17
CA MET A 1 -17.87 9.90 -3.73
C MET A 1 -16.75 8.87 -3.62
N GLU A 2 -15.75 9.12 -2.78
CA GLU A 2 -14.57 8.26 -2.62
C GLU A 2 -14.39 7.94 -1.13
N PRO A 3 -14.87 6.78 -0.65
CA PRO A 3 -14.74 6.41 0.76
C PRO A 3 -13.30 5.97 1.06
N VAL A 4 -12.77 6.38 2.21
CA VAL A 4 -11.42 6.03 2.68
C VAL A 4 -11.47 5.33 4.04
N ILE A 5 -10.47 4.48 4.30
CA ILE A 5 -10.29 3.82 5.60
C ILE A 5 -9.20 4.59 6.33
N ILE A 6 -9.52 5.18 7.48
CA ILE A 6 -8.56 5.86 8.35
C ILE A 6 -8.38 5.02 9.60
N ASP A 7 -7.13 4.73 9.96
CA ASP A 7 -6.83 4.23 11.30
C ASP A 7 -7.07 5.34 12.33
N ARG A 8 -7.99 5.12 13.25
CA ARG A 8 -8.42 6.15 14.21
C ARG A 8 -7.31 6.60 15.16
N VAL A 9 -6.34 5.73 15.46
CA VAL A 9 -5.29 6.03 16.46
C VAL A 9 -4.16 6.82 15.82
N SER A 10 -3.66 6.37 14.68
CA SER A 10 -2.57 7.04 13.96
C SER A 10 -3.04 8.17 13.05
N SER A 11 -4.34 8.25 12.74
CA SER A 11 -4.91 9.12 11.70
C SER A 11 -4.33 8.86 10.30
N VAL A 12 -3.71 7.70 10.08
CA VAL A 12 -3.11 7.31 8.80
C VAL A 12 -4.15 6.62 7.93
N GLU A 13 -4.11 6.93 6.65
CA GLU A 13 -4.93 6.26 5.66
C GLU A 13 -4.44 4.84 5.41
N LEU A 14 -5.38 3.91 5.39
CA LEU A 14 -5.14 2.51 5.11
C LEU A 14 -5.62 2.16 3.71
N TRP A 15 -4.67 1.70 2.89
CA TRP A 15 -4.93 1.35 1.50
C TRP A 15 -5.15 -0.14 1.33
N THR A 16 -6.12 -0.47 0.49
CA THR A 16 -6.29 -1.81 -0.05
C THR A 16 -5.14 -2.16 -1.01
N ALA A 17 -5.01 -3.45 -1.33
CA ALA A 17 -4.05 -3.89 -2.36
C ALA A 17 -4.28 -3.23 -3.73
N ILE A 18 -5.51 -2.82 -4.05
CA ILE A 18 -5.84 -2.15 -5.31
C ILE A 18 -5.29 -0.72 -5.30
N GLN A 19 -5.59 0.06 -4.26
CA GLN A 19 -5.09 1.43 -4.11
C GLN A 19 -3.55 1.48 -4.09
N CYS A 20 -2.89 0.53 -3.40
CA CYS A 20 -1.44 0.45 -3.40
C CYS A 20 -0.87 0.18 -4.81
N ALA A 21 -1.54 -0.69 -5.57
CA ALA A 21 -1.13 -1.06 -6.91
C ALA A 21 -1.32 0.10 -7.89
N GLU A 22 -2.46 0.78 -7.82
CA GLU A 22 -2.76 1.99 -8.60
C GLU A 22 -1.73 3.09 -8.33
N PHE A 23 -1.48 3.41 -7.05
CA PHE A 23 -0.50 4.43 -6.67
C PHE A 23 0.92 4.10 -7.15
N SER A 24 1.32 2.83 -7.10
CA SER A 24 2.67 2.39 -7.47
C SER A 24 2.87 2.07 -8.95
N GLY A 25 1.82 2.20 -9.77
CA GLY A 25 1.85 1.85 -11.19
C GLY A 25 2.09 0.35 -11.43
N THR A 26 1.50 -0.51 -10.60
CA THR A 26 1.60 -1.98 -10.73
C THR A 26 0.22 -2.62 -10.81
N ALA A 27 0.13 -3.86 -11.29
CA ALA A 27 -1.10 -4.64 -11.17
C ALA A 27 -1.29 -5.14 -9.73
N ARG A 28 -2.55 -5.26 -9.25
CA ARG A 28 -2.86 -5.74 -7.90
C ARG A 28 -2.11 -7.02 -7.53
N GLY A 29 -2.16 -8.05 -8.38
CA GLY A 29 -1.49 -9.33 -8.12
C GLY A 29 0.03 -9.19 -8.02
N THR A 30 0.62 -8.33 -8.85
CA THR A 30 2.04 -7.99 -8.80
C THR A 30 2.41 -7.30 -7.50
N PHE A 31 1.64 -6.29 -7.07
CA PHE A 31 1.85 -5.62 -5.79
C PHE A 31 1.80 -6.60 -4.62
N THR A 32 0.76 -7.44 -4.56
CA THR A 32 0.64 -8.45 -3.49
C THR A 32 1.79 -9.47 -3.52
N SER A 33 2.28 -9.83 -4.71
CA SER A 33 3.46 -10.69 -4.85
C SER A 33 4.72 -10.01 -4.35
N TYR A 34 4.91 -8.71 -4.60
CA TYR A 34 6.02 -7.94 -4.05
C TYR A 34 5.97 -7.87 -2.53
N ALA A 35 4.81 -7.57 -1.95
CA ALA A 35 4.63 -7.54 -0.50
C ALA A 35 4.95 -8.91 0.13
N GLY A 36 4.45 -10.00 -0.47
CA GLY A 36 4.74 -11.37 -0.02
C GLY A 36 6.22 -11.77 -0.14
N ARG A 37 6.96 -11.17 -1.08
CA ARG A 37 8.40 -11.41 -1.30
C ARG A 37 9.31 -10.38 -0.62
N GLY A 38 8.77 -9.48 0.21
CA GLY A 38 9.53 -8.42 0.87
C GLY A 38 10.10 -7.34 -0.06
N ARG A 39 9.55 -7.21 -1.28
CA ARG A 39 9.94 -6.20 -2.28
C ARG A 39 9.05 -4.95 -2.26
N ALA A 40 7.95 -5.00 -1.52
CA ALA A 40 7.08 -3.88 -1.18
C ALA A 40 6.74 -3.94 0.31
N PRO A 41 6.18 -2.87 0.90
CA PRO A 41 5.79 -2.88 2.31
C PRO A 41 4.84 -4.02 2.65
N LYS A 42 4.98 -4.53 3.88
CA LYS A 42 4.08 -5.58 4.41
C LYS A 42 2.73 -4.95 4.79
N PRO A 43 1.63 -5.72 4.71
CA PRO A 43 0.35 -5.24 5.20
C PRO A 43 0.42 -5.02 6.71
N VAL A 44 -0.26 -3.97 7.18
CA VAL A 44 -0.30 -3.60 8.60
C VAL A 44 -1.43 -4.29 9.36
N THR A 45 -2.51 -4.65 8.67
CA THR A 45 -3.64 -5.35 9.31
C THR A 45 -4.54 -6.08 8.30
N LYS A 46 -5.46 -6.88 8.85
CA LYS A 46 -6.64 -7.38 8.15
C LYS A 46 -7.89 -6.84 8.83
N PHE A 47 -8.77 -6.18 8.07
CA PHE A 47 -10.01 -5.59 8.56
C PHE A 47 -11.17 -6.05 7.70
N HIS A 48 -12.13 -6.80 8.28
CA HIS A 48 -13.29 -7.37 7.58
C HIS A 48 -12.95 -8.07 6.25
N GLY A 49 -11.88 -8.87 6.23
CA GLY A 49 -11.43 -9.59 5.04
C GLY A 49 -10.57 -8.78 4.07
N LEU A 50 -10.46 -7.46 4.25
CA LEU A 50 -9.52 -6.62 3.53
C LEU A 50 -8.14 -6.73 4.16
N THR A 51 -7.12 -6.94 3.35
CA THR A 51 -5.73 -6.74 3.77
C THR A 51 -5.37 -5.29 3.48
N LEU A 52 -4.82 -4.59 4.48
CA LEU A 52 -4.60 -3.15 4.42
C LEU A 52 -3.13 -2.81 4.66
N TRP A 53 -2.67 -1.76 3.98
CA TRP A 53 -1.33 -1.19 4.07
C TRP A 53 -1.40 0.23 4.57
N ASN A 54 -0.40 0.66 5.32
CA ASN A 54 -0.22 2.05 5.68
C ASN A 54 0.14 2.86 4.42
N SER A 55 -0.63 3.89 4.07
CA SER A 55 -0.41 4.68 2.86
C SER A 55 0.96 5.34 2.81
N ASP A 56 1.48 5.75 3.95
CA ASP A 56 2.74 6.50 4.02
C ASP A 56 3.94 5.60 3.78
N ASP A 57 3.87 4.34 4.24
CA ASP A 57 4.86 3.32 3.90
C ASP A 57 4.91 3.08 2.39
N ILE A 58 3.74 3.06 1.73
CA ILE A 58 3.64 2.88 0.27
C ILE A 58 4.24 4.09 -0.46
N LYS A 59 3.89 5.32 -0.05
CA LYS A 59 4.42 6.56 -0.63
C LYS A 59 5.94 6.60 -0.53
N GLN A 60 6.50 6.39 0.66
CA GLN A 60 7.94 6.38 0.89
C GLN A 60 8.66 5.29 0.09
N TRP A 61 8.06 4.09 0.00
CA TRP A 61 8.63 3.01 -0.80
C TRP A 61 8.67 3.36 -2.29
N GLN A 62 7.59 3.94 -2.83
CA GLN A 62 7.51 4.30 -4.24
C GLN A 62 8.44 5.47 -4.59
N GLU A 63 8.60 6.45 -3.71
CA GLU A 63 9.57 7.55 -3.85
C GLU A 63 11.00 6.99 -3.98
N LYS A 64 11.41 6.10 -3.06
CA LYS A 64 12.72 5.43 -3.11
C LYS A 64 12.91 4.65 -4.41
N ARG A 65 11.86 3.94 -4.86
CA ARG A 65 11.89 3.15 -6.09
C ARG A 65 12.01 4.03 -7.34
N THR A 66 11.41 5.20 -7.33
CA THR A 66 11.46 6.14 -8.45
C THR A 66 12.81 6.83 -8.51
N ALA A 67 13.37 7.23 -7.36
CA ALA A 67 14.70 7.82 -7.26
C ALA A 67 15.83 6.89 -7.73
N GLN A 68 15.67 5.57 -7.61
CA GLN A 68 16.64 4.60 -8.13
C GLN A 68 16.58 4.39 -9.66
N ARG A 69 15.56 4.95 -10.33
CA ARG A 69 15.34 4.79 -11.77
C ARG A 69 15.69 6.03 -12.60
N GLY A 70 15.98 7.15 -11.94
CA GLY A 70 16.51 8.38 -12.54
C GLY A 70 18.00 8.51 -12.28
#